data_AF-A0A9D8F2N9-F1
#
_entry.id   AF-A0A9D8F2N9-F1
#
_cell.length_a   1.000
_cell.length_b   1.000
_cell.length_c   1.000
_cell.angle_alpha   90.00
_cell.angle_beta   90.00
_cell.angle_gamma   90.00
#
_symmetry.space_group_name_H-M   'P 1'
#
loop_
_entity.id
_entity.type
_entity.pdbx_description
1 polymer ?
#
loop_
_entity_poly.entity_id
_entity_poly.type
_entity_poly.pdbx_seq_one_letter_code
_entity_poly.pdbx_strand_id
1 'polypeptide(L)'
;MSVESRMFRAERVLTRWLGPACGLAAWLATGLLQGEGGSTNQTTQDFRGMMQFLDGSSLHGRLDQMDPARGVFWRHPDALAPIRMRPSNLAWIGFEKPVALKSSMNPTGRFRLRNGDELFGTLVGMGDKHVEIESWLGGVLRPLREELQSVTFLSKGYSVLYEGPTGLEGWVLGRSMPGQSGWQYRDGALMASTVGLAGRDLGLQGSASFEFDLAWTSNFNLVLILYTDVLDRFDYGSSCYMFYLGPGYINAQRVQANTGLSQLGPQAQLPDGMRRNRMRLELRCNQEDGTFTVMADGRQVHRWKDAAGFIGKGKGMTFFSQMDGGAIRISNIKVAEWDGRYETPEGEDADLRQDLVRLANKDRVQGTIRSIQDGRLKVSTAQGDLEVPTPRVTQIVLGHTNALAAVKHPWDVRAFFAGGGSVSFQLSGWSRNLVEGMSRSLGQVKLKPENIRQIQFNLARHHELAPSGGGPDQEEGE
;
A
#
# COMPACT_ATOMS: atom_id res chain seq x y z
N MET A 1 38.71 -55.65 -40.08
CA MET A 1 39.99 -54.91 -40.27
C MET A 1 40.35 -54.35 -38.90
N SER A 2 41.05 -55.10 -38.02
CA SER A 2 42.53 -55.25 -37.93
C SER A 2 43.22 -53.88 -38.03
N VAL A 3 43.99 -53.37 -37.06
CA VAL A 3 45.18 -53.95 -36.39
C VAL A 3 45.48 -53.23 -35.05
N GLU A 4 45.97 -54.04 -34.10
CA GLU A 4 46.87 -53.87 -32.92
C GLU A 4 47.59 -52.51 -32.67
N SER A 5 47.99 -52.12 -31.44
CA SER A 5 49.02 -52.82 -30.64
C SER A 5 49.34 -52.24 -29.24
N ARG A 6 49.48 -53.17 -28.28
CA ARG A 6 50.47 -53.37 -27.18
C ARG A 6 50.71 -52.26 -26.12
N MET A 7 50.39 -52.52 -24.83
CA MET A 7 51.15 -53.26 -23.79
C MET A 7 52.48 -52.62 -23.37
N PHE A 8 52.62 -52.28 -22.08
CA PHE A 8 53.64 -52.87 -21.19
C PHE A 8 53.31 -52.61 -19.69
N ARG A 9 53.64 -53.59 -18.86
CA ARG A 9 53.38 -53.76 -17.43
C ARG A 9 54.72 -54.02 -16.74
N ALA A 10 54.94 -53.48 -15.54
CA ALA A 10 55.88 -53.97 -14.50
C ALA A 10 55.61 -53.10 -13.25
N GLU A 11 54.98 -53.52 -12.16
CA GLU A 11 55.19 -54.64 -11.22
C GLU A 11 56.50 -54.56 -10.42
N ARG A 12 56.33 -54.67 -9.08
CA ARG A 12 57.27 -55.05 -8.01
C ARG A 12 58.00 -53.94 -7.22
N VAL A 13 58.19 -53.99 -5.89
CA VAL A 13 57.61 -54.73 -4.73
C VAL A 13 58.47 -54.37 -3.48
N LEU A 14 57.91 -54.52 -2.27
CA LEU A 14 58.55 -54.82 -0.96
C LEU A 14 59.12 -53.70 -0.02
N THR A 15 58.41 -53.55 1.12
CA THR A 15 58.89 -53.54 2.55
C THR A 15 59.77 -52.40 3.10
N ARG A 16 59.85 -52.05 4.40
CA ARG A 16 59.44 -52.60 5.73
C ARG A 16 59.57 -51.45 6.78
N TRP A 17 58.69 -51.46 7.81
CA TRP A 17 58.94 -51.26 9.27
C TRP A 17 59.12 -49.89 9.98
N LEU A 18 58.31 -49.74 11.06
CA LEU A 18 58.43 -49.07 12.39
C LEU A 18 58.95 -47.62 12.48
N GLY A 19 58.16 -46.69 13.03
CA GLY A 19 58.22 -46.33 14.46
C GLY A 19 57.99 -44.81 14.68
N PRO A 20 57.76 -44.32 15.92
CA PRO A 20 56.74 -43.31 16.19
C PRO A 20 57.24 -41.92 16.65
N ALA A 21 56.26 -41.00 16.75
CA ALA A 21 56.14 -39.89 17.72
C ALA A 21 56.60 -38.46 17.32
N CYS A 22 55.69 -37.54 17.65
CA CYS A 22 55.88 -36.15 18.10
C CYS A 22 56.30 -35.06 17.11
N GLY A 23 55.50 -33.98 17.07
CA GLY A 23 56.05 -32.62 17.13
C GLY A 23 55.56 -31.64 16.06
N LEU A 24 54.74 -30.70 16.52
CA LEU A 24 54.76 -29.25 16.20
C LEU A 24 54.58 -28.76 14.75
N ALA A 25 53.68 -27.79 14.65
CA ALA A 25 53.30 -27.03 13.46
C ALA A 25 54.44 -26.14 12.91
N ALA A 26 54.52 -26.00 11.59
CA ALA A 26 54.69 -24.72 10.88
C ALA A 26 54.52 -24.85 9.35
N TRP A 27 53.58 -24.05 8.83
CA TRP A 27 53.38 -23.46 7.50
C TRP A 27 54.37 -23.75 6.34
N LEU A 28 53.82 -24.13 5.17
CA LEU A 28 53.82 -23.29 3.94
C LEU A 28 52.98 -23.92 2.82
N ALA A 29 52.31 -23.05 2.06
CA ALA A 29 51.36 -23.33 0.99
C ALA A 29 51.98 -24.08 -0.21
N THR A 30 51.15 -24.76 -1.02
CA THR A 30 50.78 -24.40 -2.42
C THR A 30 49.99 -25.56 -3.04
N GLY A 31 48.94 -25.26 -3.82
CA GLY A 31 48.53 -26.13 -4.93
C GLY A 31 47.10 -26.67 -4.91
N LEU A 32 46.21 -25.84 -5.47
CA LEU A 32 45.12 -26.22 -6.40
C LEU A 32 44.70 -27.69 -6.46
N LEU A 33 43.43 -27.95 -6.14
CA LEU A 33 42.57 -28.82 -6.95
C LEU A 33 41.13 -28.31 -6.84
N GLN A 34 40.58 -27.97 -8.01
CA GLN A 34 39.23 -27.48 -8.22
C GLN A 34 38.23 -28.55 -7.80
N GLY A 35 37.40 -28.23 -6.81
CA GLY A 35 36.11 -28.87 -6.63
C GLY A 35 35.05 -27.99 -7.28
N GLU A 36 34.50 -28.46 -8.40
CA GLU A 36 33.29 -27.90 -9.01
C GLU A 36 32.12 -28.05 -8.02
N GLY A 37 31.99 -27.07 -7.12
CA GLY A 37 30.78 -26.85 -6.37
C GLY A 37 29.75 -26.25 -7.31
N GLY A 38 28.79 -27.07 -7.72
CA GLY A 38 27.57 -26.62 -8.39
C GLY A 38 26.93 -25.51 -7.57
N SER A 39 27.09 -24.27 -8.03
CA SER A 39 26.34 -23.11 -7.58
C SER A 39 24.87 -23.36 -7.90
N THR A 40 24.13 -23.93 -6.96
CA THR A 40 22.70 -23.66 -6.88
C THR A 40 22.59 -22.15 -6.76
N ASN A 41 22.23 -21.48 -7.86
CA ASN A 41 21.84 -20.09 -7.90
C ASN A 41 20.65 -19.89 -6.97
N GLN A 42 20.91 -19.73 -5.68
CA GLN A 42 19.99 -19.09 -4.76
C GLN A 42 19.98 -17.63 -5.16
N THR A 43 18.96 -17.23 -5.91
CA THR A 43 18.65 -15.84 -6.22
C THR A 43 18.72 -15.06 -4.90
N THR A 44 19.78 -14.27 -4.72
CA THR A 44 19.91 -13.48 -3.49
C THR A 44 18.82 -12.43 -3.55
N GLN A 45 17.77 -12.61 -2.75
CA GLN A 45 16.71 -11.62 -2.63
C GLN A 45 17.34 -10.31 -2.16
N ASP A 46 17.33 -9.33 -3.05
CA ASP A 46 18.01 -8.05 -2.88
C ASP A 46 16.93 -7.03 -2.47
N PHE A 47 16.91 -6.63 -1.21
CA PHE A 47 15.97 -5.64 -0.66
C PHE A 47 16.33 -4.23 -1.12
N ARG A 48 16.38 -4.01 -2.43
CA ARG A 48 16.61 -2.71 -3.04
C ARG A 48 15.44 -1.79 -2.80
N GLY A 49 15.74 -0.52 -2.73
CA GLY A 49 14.73 0.52 -2.67
C GLY A 49 15.29 1.85 -2.22
N MET A 50 14.42 2.62 -1.58
CA MET A 50 14.73 3.95 -1.09
C MET A 50 14.34 4.04 0.38
N MET A 51 15.19 4.69 1.17
CA MET A 51 14.80 5.20 2.48
C MET A 51 14.61 6.71 2.43
N GLN A 52 13.65 7.20 3.21
CA GLN A 52 13.45 8.62 3.45
C GLN A 52 13.62 8.91 4.94
N PHE A 53 14.22 10.06 5.24
CA PHE A 53 14.40 10.56 6.58
C PHE A 53 13.27 11.51 6.97
N LEU A 54 13.13 11.79 8.27
CA LEU A 54 12.12 12.72 8.79
C LEU A 54 12.29 14.15 8.26
N ASP A 55 13.50 14.54 7.83
CA ASP A 55 13.77 15.83 7.20
C ASP A 55 13.42 15.88 5.69
N GLY A 56 12.91 14.78 5.13
CA GLY A 56 12.54 14.65 3.73
C GLY A 56 13.67 14.25 2.79
N SER A 57 14.94 14.26 3.24
CA SER A 57 16.05 13.71 2.46
C SER A 57 15.83 12.22 2.18
N SER A 58 16.46 11.69 1.13
CA SER A 58 16.25 10.30 0.72
C SER A 58 17.55 9.67 0.23
N LEU A 59 17.69 8.36 0.41
CA LEU A 59 18.87 7.60 0.05
C LEU A 59 18.49 6.28 -0.62
N HIS A 60 19.02 6.07 -1.82
CA HIS A 60 18.89 4.83 -2.58
C HIS A 60 19.83 3.75 -2.09
N GLY A 61 19.52 2.50 -2.38
CA GLY A 61 20.41 1.39 -2.08
C GLY A 61 19.64 0.14 -1.77
N ARG A 62 20.16 -0.64 -0.82
CA ARG A 62 19.50 -1.86 -0.35
C ARG A 62 19.62 -2.03 1.15
N LEU A 63 18.59 -2.62 1.74
CA LEU A 63 18.64 -3.05 3.11
C LEU A 63 19.60 -4.22 3.25
N ASP A 64 20.64 -4.05 4.06
CA ASP A 64 21.61 -5.10 4.38
C ASP A 64 21.14 -5.87 5.63
N GLN A 65 20.79 -5.13 6.69
CA GLN A 65 20.28 -5.70 7.94
C GLN A 65 19.43 -4.67 8.70
N MET A 66 18.44 -5.15 9.46
CA MET A 66 17.67 -4.33 10.40
C MET A 66 17.57 -5.07 11.74
N ASP A 67 18.11 -4.45 12.79
CA ASP A 67 18.27 -5.05 14.10
C ASP A 67 17.99 -3.99 15.19
N PRO A 68 17.02 -4.19 16.09
CA PRO A 68 16.67 -3.21 17.10
C PRO A 68 17.82 -2.72 18.00
N ALA A 69 18.79 -3.59 18.29
CA ALA A 69 19.96 -3.27 19.11
C ALA A 69 21.07 -2.59 18.29
N ARG A 70 21.20 -2.92 17.00
CA ARG A 70 22.30 -2.45 16.15
C ARG A 70 21.90 -1.35 15.17
N GLY A 71 20.63 -1.09 14.90
CA GLY A 71 20.17 -0.09 13.94
C GLY A 71 19.81 -0.68 12.57
N VAL A 72 19.64 0.21 11.59
CA VAL A 72 19.40 -0.17 10.18
C VAL A 72 20.72 -0.04 9.42
N PHE A 73 21.16 -1.12 8.78
CA PHE A 73 22.34 -1.13 7.92
C PHE A 73 21.92 -1.05 6.46
N TRP A 74 22.37 0.00 5.79
CA TRP A 74 22.00 0.33 4.43
C TRP A 74 23.22 0.29 3.52
N ARG A 75 23.14 -0.44 2.41
CA ARG A 75 24.24 -0.50 1.45
C ARG A 75 23.96 0.42 0.27
N HIS A 76 24.86 1.37 0.06
CA HIS A 76 24.89 2.26 -1.10
C HIS A 76 26.04 1.84 -2.05
N PRO A 77 25.87 1.87 -3.39
CA PRO A 77 26.93 1.49 -4.34
C PRO A 77 28.24 2.27 -4.15
N ASP A 78 28.13 3.56 -3.84
CA ASP A 78 29.30 4.45 -3.65
C ASP A 78 29.87 4.45 -2.23
N ALA A 79 29.30 3.66 -1.30
CA ALA A 79 29.80 3.56 0.06
C ALA A 79 30.73 2.34 0.21
N LEU A 80 31.91 2.56 0.82
CA LEU A 80 32.90 1.50 1.06
C LEU A 80 32.41 0.39 2.01
N ALA A 81 31.44 0.69 2.86
CA ALA A 81 30.82 -0.24 3.81
C ALA A 81 29.34 0.12 4.01
N PRO A 82 28.50 -0.80 4.53
CA PRO A 82 27.12 -0.48 4.91
C PRO A 82 27.05 0.70 5.89
N ILE A 83 26.19 1.66 5.59
CA ILE A 83 25.95 2.85 6.39
C ILE A 83 24.99 2.47 7.52
N ARG A 84 25.38 2.76 8.76
CA ARG A 84 24.55 2.51 9.94
C ARG A 84 23.64 3.70 10.21
N MET A 85 22.33 3.49 10.13
CA MET A 85 21.30 4.51 10.26
C MET A 85 20.62 4.44 11.62
N ARG A 86 20.29 5.61 12.18
CA ARG A 86 19.50 5.74 13.40
C ARG A 86 18.00 5.68 13.06
N PRO A 87 17.24 4.69 13.57
CA PRO A 87 15.81 4.56 13.29
C PRO A 87 14.99 5.78 13.72
N SER A 88 15.44 6.52 14.74
CA SER A 88 14.80 7.75 15.21
C SER A 88 14.72 8.86 14.16
N ASN A 89 15.51 8.76 13.09
CA ASN A 89 15.57 9.75 12.01
C ASN A 89 14.95 9.24 10.70
N LEU A 90 14.52 7.98 10.65
CA LEU A 90 13.90 7.39 9.46
C LEU A 90 12.41 7.72 9.43
N ALA A 91 11.90 8.11 8.27
CA ALA A 91 10.46 8.22 8.03
C ALA A 91 9.91 6.88 7.52
N TRP A 92 10.52 6.34 6.47
CA TRP A 92 10.12 5.06 5.88
C TRP A 92 11.25 4.44 5.03
N ILE A 93 11.12 3.15 4.76
CA ILE A 93 11.89 2.40 3.77
C ILE A 93 10.88 1.75 2.82
N GLY A 94 10.97 2.06 1.54
CA GLY A 94 10.16 1.47 0.47
C GLY A 94 11.01 0.47 -0.30
N PHE A 95 10.48 -0.71 -0.56
CA PHE A 95 11.15 -1.78 -1.28
C PHE A 95 10.66 -1.89 -2.72
N GLU A 96 11.59 -2.16 -3.63
CA GLU A 96 11.29 -2.39 -5.04
C GLU A 96 10.71 -3.79 -5.26
N LYS A 97 9.73 -3.88 -6.17
CA LYS A 97 9.13 -5.14 -6.63
C LYS A 97 8.67 -6.08 -5.49
N PRO A 98 7.85 -5.61 -4.54
CA PRO A 98 7.28 -6.50 -3.54
C PRO A 98 6.42 -7.57 -4.24
N VAL A 99 6.45 -8.78 -3.71
CA VAL A 99 5.64 -9.89 -4.22
C VAL A 99 4.31 -9.85 -3.50
N ALA A 100 3.22 -9.69 -4.24
CA ALA A 100 1.88 -9.79 -3.67
C ALA A 100 1.73 -11.10 -2.89
N LEU A 101 1.02 -11.04 -1.77
CA LEU A 101 0.75 -12.23 -0.97
C LEU A 101 0.04 -13.25 -1.85
N LYS A 102 0.63 -14.44 -2.00
CA LYS A 102 0.01 -15.57 -2.67
C LYS A 102 -1.10 -16.12 -1.78
N SER A 103 -2.20 -15.39 -1.71
CA SER A 103 -3.41 -15.82 -1.04
C SER A 103 -4.37 -16.38 -2.09
N SER A 104 -4.87 -17.59 -1.87
CA SER A 104 -5.99 -18.13 -2.64
C SER A 104 -7.34 -17.57 -2.16
N MET A 105 -7.34 -16.73 -1.12
CA MET A 105 -8.53 -16.10 -0.58
C MET A 105 -8.92 -14.90 -1.44
N ASN A 106 -10.22 -14.76 -1.71
CA ASN A 106 -10.83 -13.51 -2.11
C ASN A 106 -11.43 -12.84 -0.85
N PRO A 107 -10.75 -11.87 -0.21
CA PRO A 107 -11.18 -11.33 1.08
C PRO A 107 -12.55 -10.69 0.99
N THR A 108 -13.48 -11.02 1.90
CA THR A 108 -14.86 -10.52 1.86
C THR A 108 -15.12 -9.39 2.85
N GLY A 109 -14.11 -8.94 3.57
CA GLY A 109 -14.20 -7.83 4.50
C GLY A 109 -12.90 -7.04 4.59
N ARG A 110 -13.04 -5.74 4.82
CA ARG A 110 -11.98 -4.82 5.25
C ARG A 110 -12.19 -4.49 6.71
N PHE A 111 -11.16 -4.69 7.52
CA PHE A 111 -11.15 -4.47 8.96
C PHE A 111 -10.18 -3.34 9.24
N ARG A 112 -10.65 -2.29 9.90
CA ARG A 112 -9.79 -1.20 10.34
C ARG A 112 -9.61 -1.28 11.83
N LEU A 113 -8.36 -1.17 12.27
CA LEU A 113 -8.02 -1.11 13.69
C LEU A 113 -7.85 0.35 14.12
N ARG A 114 -8.09 0.63 15.40
CA ARG A 114 -7.99 1.97 15.98
C ARG A 114 -6.60 2.56 15.92
N ASN A 115 -5.58 1.72 15.83
CA ASN A 115 -4.19 2.17 15.65
C ASN A 115 -3.92 2.68 14.21
N GLY A 116 -4.85 2.51 13.27
CA GLY A 116 -4.73 2.87 11.85
C GLY A 116 -4.30 1.72 10.94
N ASP A 117 -4.13 0.51 11.47
CA ASP A 117 -3.86 -0.69 10.68
C ASP A 117 -5.11 -1.10 9.89
N GLU A 118 -4.89 -1.69 8.73
CA GLU A 118 -5.95 -2.18 7.86
C GLU A 118 -5.68 -3.64 7.51
N LEU A 119 -6.69 -4.49 7.70
CA LEU A 119 -6.67 -5.92 7.39
C LEU A 119 -7.82 -6.24 6.40
N PHE A 120 -7.67 -7.28 5.60
CA PHE A 120 -8.66 -7.83 4.69
C PHE A 120 -8.63 -9.33 4.93
N GLY A 121 -9.82 -9.88 4.96
CA GLY A 121 -10.03 -11.28 5.24
C GLY A 121 -11.50 -11.60 5.17
N THR A 122 -11.87 -12.71 5.77
CA THR A 122 -13.27 -13.07 6.00
C THR A 122 -13.53 -13.06 7.51
N LEU A 123 -14.61 -12.40 7.92
CA LEU A 123 -15.03 -12.41 9.32
C LEU A 123 -15.55 -13.82 9.66
N VAL A 124 -14.87 -14.50 10.57
CA VAL A 124 -15.29 -15.82 11.07
C VAL A 124 -16.28 -15.65 12.21
N GLY A 125 -16.00 -14.72 13.13
CA GLY A 125 -16.88 -14.43 14.24
C GLY A 125 -16.43 -13.23 15.07
N MET A 126 -17.31 -12.77 15.95
CA MET A 126 -17.04 -11.69 16.89
C MET A 126 -17.72 -12.01 18.21
N GLY A 127 -16.96 -12.01 19.31
CA GLY A 127 -17.49 -12.16 20.66
C GLY A 127 -17.35 -10.86 21.46
N ASP A 128 -17.40 -10.98 22.79
CA ASP A 128 -17.23 -9.81 23.68
C ASP A 128 -15.79 -9.30 23.72
N LYS A 129 -14.80 -10.19 23.56
CA LYS A 129 -13.37 -9.84 23.73
C LYS A 129 -12.55 -9.82 22.46
N HIS A 130 -12.88 -10.67 21.48
CA HIS A 130 -12.06 -10.85 20.29
C HIS A 130 -12.91 -10.89 19.03
N VAL A 131 -12.27 -10.55 17.92
CA VAL A 131 -12.78 -10.73 16.56
C VAL A 131 -11.93 -11.82 15.92
N GLU A 132 -12.54 -12.77 15.23
CA GLU A 132 -11.83 -13.81 14.49
C GLU A 132 -11.88 -13.49 12.99
N ILE A 133 -10.71 -13.33 12.39
CA ILE A 133 -10.55 -12.93 10.99
C ILE A 133 -9.68 -13.98 10.30
N GLU A 134 -10.24 -14.68 9.32
CA GLU A 134 -9.42 -15.46 8.40
C GLU A 134 -8.71 -14.47 7.47
N SER A 135 -7.40 -14.31 7.60
CA SER A 135 -6.66 -13.19 7.00
C SER A 135 -5.98 -13.55 5.69
N TRP A 136 -5.84 -12.56 4.79
CA TRP A 136 -4.98 -12.70 3.61
C TRP A 136 -3.52 -13.04 3.96
N LEU A 137 -3.06 -12.70 5.18
CA LEU A 137 -1.70 -12.99 5.68
C LEU A 137 -1.50 -14.49 5.96
N GLY A 138 -2.58 -15.28 5.93
CA GLY A 138 -2.60 -16.69 6.25
C GLY A 138 -3.05 -16.93 7.70
N GLY A 139 -3.89 -17.95 7.89
CA GLY A 139 -4.42 -18.34 9.20
C GLY A 139 -5.48 -17.38 9.74
N VAL A 140 -5.86 -17.61 11.00
CA VAL A 140 -6.87 -16.82 11.71
C VAL A 140 -6.19 -15.84 12.65
N LEU A 141 -6.43 -14.55 12.44
CA LEU A 141 -6.06 -13.48 13.35
C LEU A 141 -7.16 -13.31 14.41
N ARG A 142 -6.75 -13.00 15.64
CA ARG A 142 -7.64 -12.80 16.78
C ARG A 142 -7.41 -11.45 17.48
N PRO A 143 -7.62 -10.30 16.81
CA PRO A 143 -7.48 -9.02 17.48
C PRO A 143 -8.45 -8.87 18.65
N LEU A 144 -8.04 -8.08 19.64
CA LEU A 144 -8.94 -7.60 20.68
C LEU A 144 -10.08 -6.80 20.03
N ARG A 145 -11.31 -7.02 20.48
CA ARG A 145 -12.49 -6.33 19.93
C ARG A 145 -12.42 -4.82 20.13
N GLU A 146 -11.85 -4.37 21.24
CA GLU A 146 -11.66 -2.95 21.52
C GLU A 146 -10.70 -2.26 20.53
N GLU A 147 -9.78 -3.03 19.91
CA GLU A 147 -8.85 -2.52 18.90
C GLU A 147 -9.50 -2.39 17.53
N LEU A 148 -10.64 -3.06 17.30
CA LEU A 148 -11.38 -2.95 16.04
C LEU A 148 -12.14 -1.61 16.01
N GLN A 149 -11.91 -0.83 14.96
CA GLN A 149 -12.67 0.38 14.68
C GLN A 149 -13.90 0.07 13.83
N SER A 150 -13.71 -0.68 12.73
CA SER A 150 -14.80 -0.99 11.81
C SER A 150 -14.55 -2.24 10.97
N VAL A 151 -15.64 -2.83 10.48
CA VAL A 151 -15.67 -3.85 9.45
C VAL A 151 -16.52 -3.35 8.29
N THR A 152 -15.97 -3.28 7.09
CA THR A 152 -16.77 -3.16 5.87
C THR A 152 -16.86 -4.52 5.20
N PHE A 153 -18.07 -4.95 4.85
CA PHE A 153 -18.30 -6.18 4.10
C PHE A 153 -18.27 -5.90 2.59
N LEU A 154 -17.39 -6.59 1.89
CA LEU A 154 -17.11 -6.46 0.47
C LEU A 154 -17.79 -7.60 -0.26
N SER A 155 -19.01 -7.36 -0.77
CA SER A 155 -19.90 -8.45 -1.20
C SER A 155 -19.40 -9.24 -2.43
N LYS A 156 -18.56 -8.61 -3.25
CA LYS A 156 -17.88 -9.21 -4.41
C LYS A 156 -16.44 -9.64 -4.10
N GLY A 157 -16.01 -9.44 -2.85
CA GLY A 157 -14.63 -9.59 -2.42
C GLY A 157 -13.74 -8.37 -2.75
N TYR A 158 -12.51 -8.39 -2.23
CA TYR A 158 -11.50 -7.37 -2.44
C TYR A 158 -10.52 -7.80 -3.53
N SER A 159 -10.45 -7.03 -4.61
CA SER A 159 -9.54 -7.28 -5.72
C SER A 159 -8.74 -6.03 -6.02
N VAL A 160 -7.42 -6.14 -5.93
CA VAL A 160 -6.48 -5.08 -6.33
C VAL A 160 -6.18 -5.25 -7.82
N LEU A 161 -6.59 -4.27 -8.62
CA LEU A 161 -6.33 -4.23 -10.06
C LEU A 161 -4.91 -3.74 -10.37
N TYR A 162 -4.39 -2.82 -9.55
CA TYR A 162 -3.05 -2.29 -9.74
C TYR A 162 -2.48 -1.69 -8.46
N GLU A 163 -1.17 -1.91 -8.27
CA GLU A 163 -0.37 -1.24 -7.25
C GLU A 163 0.98 -0.82 -7.82
N GLY A 164 1.38 0.41 -7.53
CA GLY A 164 2.65 0.91 -8.04
C GLY A 164 2.85 2.41 -7.79
N PRO A 165 3.59 3.09 -8.66
CA PRO A 165 4.41 2.52 -9.74
C PRO A 165 5.66 1.83 -9.21
N THR A 166 5.98 0.66 -9.76
CA THR A 166 7.25 -0.07 -9.52
C THR A 166 8.19 -0.01 -10.74
N GLY A 167 7.79 0.75 -11.76
CA GLY A 167 8.48 0.94 -13.02
C GLY A 167 7.51 1.50 -14.07
N LEU A 168 7.96 1.56 -15.33
CA LEU A 168 7.12 1.95 -16.48
C LEU A 168 6.40 0.77 -17.14
N GLU A 169 6.57 -0.45 -16.65
CA GLU A 169 5.90 -1.63 -17.22
C GLU A 169 4.38 -1.46 -17.19
N GLY A 170 3.74 -1.55 -18.37
CA GLY A 170 2.30 -1.33 -18.56
C GLY A 170 1.85 0.13 -18.53
N TRP A 171 2.76 1.10 -18.36
CA TRP A 171 2.46 2.51 -18.55
C TRP A 171 2.69 2.94 -19.99
N VAL A 172 1.71 3.65 -20.55
CA VAL A 172 1.76 4.25 -21.87
C VAL A 172 2.03 5.73 -21.71
N LEU A 173 3.21 6.17 -22.13
CA LEU A 173 3.63 7.55 -22.01
C LEU A 173 3.28 8.32 -23.29
N GLY A 174 2.29 9.19 -23.18
CA GLY A 174 1.90 10.11 -24.24
C GLY A 174 3.01 11.10 -24.56
N ARG A 175 3.14 11.41 -25.86
CA ARG A 175 4.18 12.32 -26.36
C ARG A 175 3.72 13.76 -26.18
N SER A 176 4.59 14.58 -25.61
CA SER A 176 4.37 16.02 -25.46
C SER A 176 5.07 16.81 -26.57
N MET A 177 6.25 16.32 -26.96
CA MET A 177 7.09 16.82 -28.06
C MET A 177 7.65 15.61 -28.85
N PRO A 178 8.11 15.76 -30.10
CA PRO A 178 8.76 14.68 -30.83
C PRO A 178 9.97 14.12 -30.05
N GLY A 179 9.88 12.84 -29.64
CA GLY A 179 10.96 12.15 -28.93
C GLY A 179 11.02 12.35 -27.41
N GLN A 180 10.11 13.11 -26.79
CA GLN A 180 10.07 13.29 -25.34
C GLN A 180 8.66 13.05 -24.76
N SER A 181 8.60 12.31 -23.65
CA SER A 181 7.42 12.28 -22.79
C SER A 181 7.60 13.29 -21.66
N GLY A 182 6.53 14.03 -21.33
CA GLY A 182 6.52 14.88 -20.15
C GLY A 182 6.52 14.10 -18.83
N TRP A 183 6.46 12.76 -18.88
CA TRP A 183 6.48 11.87 -17.73
C TRP A 183 7.70 10.97 -17.71
N GLN A 184 8.18 10.68 -16.50
CA GLN A 184 9.22 9.68 -16.26
C GLN A 184 8.91 8.91 -14.98
N TYR A 185 9.41 7.68 -14.90
CA TYR A 185 9.46 6.96 -13.63
C TYR A 185 10.76 7.28 -12.91
N ARG A 186 10.66 7.70 -11.65
CA ARG A 186 11.81 7.89 -10.77
C ARG A 186 11.41 7.59 -9.33
N ASP A 187 12.21 6.80 -8.64
CA ASP A 187 12.11 6.65 -7.19
C ASP A 187 10.74 6.16 -6.69
N GLY A 188 10.14 5.15 -7.35
CA GLY A 188 8.82 4.65 -6.95
C GLY A 188 7.65 5.58 -7.29
N ALA A 189 7.86 6.57 -8.16
CA ALA A 189 6.83 7.52 -8.57
C ALA A 189 6.86 7.81 -10.07
N LEU A 190 5.71 8.22 -10.58
CA LEU A 190 5.60 8.91 -11.87
C LEU A 190 5.79 10.40 -11.61
N MET A 191 6.70 11.02 -12.34
CA MET A 191 7.01 12.44 -12.24
C MET A 191 6.73 13.13 -13.56
N ALA A 192 6.04 14.26 -13.50
CA ALA A 192 5.89 15.15 -14.64
C ALA A 192 6.43 16.54 -14.31
N SER A 193 7.11 17.16 -15.28
CA SER A 193 7.62 18.53 -15.18
C SER A 193 7.19 19.42 -16.35
N THR A 194 6.55 18.83 -17.34
CA THR A 194 6.00 19.51 -18.52
C THR A 194 4.61 18.98 -18.81
N VAL A 195 3.95 19.54 -19.82
CA VAL A 195 2.76 18.94 -20.42
C VAL A 195 3.06 17.48 -20.80
N GLY A 196 2.11 16.56 -20.63
CA GLY A 196 2.25 15.17 -21.06
C GLY A 196 1.29 14.23 -20.35
N LEU A 197 1.15 13.00 -20.86
CA LEU A 197 0.20 12.02 -20.35
C LEU A 197 0.88 10.70 -19.97
N ALA A 198 0.44 10.08 -18.86
CA ALA A 198 0.80 8.73 -18.46
C ALA A 198 -0.48 7.91 -18.28
N GLY A 199 -0.74 6.98 -19.20
CA GLY A 199 -1.91 6.13 -19.21
C GLY A 199 -1.60 4.69 -18.82
N ARG A 200 -2.61 3.97 -18.35
CA ARG A 200 -2.51 2.56 -18.02
C ARG A 200 -3.85 1.86 -18.23
N ASP A 201 -3.83 0.71 -18.89
CA ASP A 201 -4.96 -0.21 -18.89
C ASP A 201 -4.96 -0.97 -17.54
N LEU A 202 -6.10 -0.95 -16.87
CA LEU A 202 -6.31 -1.57 -15.56
C LEU A 202 -7.30 -2.73 -15.65
N GLY A 203 -7.87 -2.99 -16.82
CA GLY A 203 -8.92 -3.98 -17.00
C GLY A 203 -10.20 -3.64 -16.21
N LEU A 204 -10.55 -2.36 -16.04
CA LEU A 204 -11.75 -1.96 -15.30
C LEU A 204 -13.01 -2.61 -15.90
N GLN A 205 -13.86 -3.18 -15.05
CA GLN A 205 -15.13 -3.80 -15.46
C GLN A 205 -16.34 -3.25 -14.71
N GLY A 206 -16.13 -2.41 -13.70
CA GLY A 206 -17.13 -2.02 -12.74
C GLY A 206 -16.75 -0.77 -11.96
N SER A 207 -17.44 -0.58 -10.84
CA SER A 207 -17.06 0.37 -9.80
C SER A 207 -15.63 0.09 -9.30
N ALA A 208 -14.88 1.15 -9.01
CA ALA A 208 -13.49 1.05 -8.57
C ALA A 208 -13.12 2.21 -7.64
N SER A 209 -12.11 1.99 -6.80
CA SER A 209 -11.41 3.04 -6.07
C SER A 209 -10.04 3.31 -6.70
N PHE A 210 -9.66 4.57 -6.74
CA PHE A 210 -8.40 5.07 -7.26
C PHE A 210 -7.72 5.89 -6.19
N GLU A 211 -6.65 5.38 -5.61
CA GLU A 211 -5.90 6.04 -4.54
C GLU A 211 -4.48 6.35 -4.99
N PHE A 212 -3.94 7.51 -4.62
CA PHE A 212 -2.54 7.86 -4.87
C PHE A 212 -2.08 9.01 -3.97
N ASP A 213 -0.78 9.08 -3.74
CA ASP A 213 -0.13 10.25 -3.16
C ASP A 213 0.23 11.22 -4.28
N LEU A 214 -0.20 12.47 -4.14
CA LEU A 214 0.17 13.56 -5.03
C LEU A 214 1.06 14.54 -4.26
N ALA A 215 2.22 14.87 -4.81
CA ALA A 215 3.08 15.94 -4.31
C ALA A 215 3.48 16.90 -5.44
N TRP A 216 3.68 18.17 -5.12
CA TRP A 216 3.99 19.22 -6.08
C TRP A 216 5.02 20.21 -5.52
N THR A 217 5.69 20.96 -6.40
CA THR A 217 6.65 22.01 -6.00
C THR A 217 6.11 23.43 -6.18
N SER A 218 5.11 23.59 -7.03
CA SER A 218 4.50 24.88 -7.40
C SER A 218 3.07 24.61 -7.87
N ASN A 219 2.39 25.63 -8.41
CA ASN A 219 1.05 25.43 -8.97
C ASN A 219 1.05 24.33 -10.04
N PHE A 220 -0.01 23.53 -10.08
CA PHE A 220 -0.16 22.44 -11.05
C PHE A 220 -1.58 22.41 -11.62
N ASN A 221 -1.71 21.81 -12.80
CA ASN A 221 -3.00 21.41 -13.37
C ASN A 221 -2.85 19.98 -13.87
N LEU A 222 -3.49 19.06 -13.13
CA LEU A 222 -3.47 17.64 -13.39
C LEU A 222 -4.89 17.19 -13.74
N VAL A 223 -5.05 16.51 -14.86
CA VAL A 223 -6.30 15.86 -15.22
C VAL A 223 -6.17 14.36 -15.00
N LEU A 224 -7.01 13.82 -14.12
CA LEU A 224 -7.20 12.38 -14.00
C LEU A 224 -8.37 11.99 -14.90
N ILE A 225 -8.10 11.18 -15.92
CA ILE A 225 -9.13 10.66 -16.83
C ILE A 225 -9.38 9.21 -16.48
N LEU A 226 -10.63 8.86 -16.20
CA LEU A 226 -11.04 7.52 -15.80
C LEU A 226 -11.98 6.90 -16.83
N TYR A 227 -11.95 5.57 -16.89
CA TYR A 227 -12.76 4.75 -17.79
C TYR A 227 -12.56 5.13 -19.26
N THR A 228 -11.29 5.32 -19.64
CA THR A 228 -10.86 5.64 -21.01
C THR A 228 -10.13 4.46 -21.65
N ASP A 229 -10.27 4.30 -22.96
CA ASP A 229 -9.46 3.38 -23.79
C ASP A 229 -8.33 4.10 -24.53
N VAL A 230 -8.27 5.43 -24.43
CA VAL A 230 -7.21 6.25 -25.03
C VAL A 230 -6.19 6.58 -23.95
N LEU A 231 -5.02 5.95 -24.04
CA LEU A 231 -4.00 5.94 -22.99
C LEU A 231 -2.75 6.77 -23.32
N ASP A 232 -2.63 7.29 -24.53
CA ASP A 232 -1.43 7.95 -25.04
C ASP A 232 -1.64 9.42 -25.43
N ARG A 233 -2.88 9.89 -25.42
CA ARG A 233 -3.25 11.26 -25.80
C ARG A 233 -4.57 11.65 -25.15
N PHE A 234 -4.83 12.94 -25.22
CA PHE A 234 -6.10 13.50 -24.82
C PHE A 234 -7.14 13.33 -25.94
N ASP A 235 -8.34 12.85 -25.60
CA ASP A 235 -9.37 12.51 -26.58
C ASP A 235 -10.78 12.83 -26.08
N TYR A 236 -11.56 13.49 -26.94
CA TYR A 236 -12.99 13.75 -26.72
C TYR A 236 -13.89 12.80 -27.51
N GLY A 237 -13.32 11.95 -28.37
CA GLY A 237 -14.04 10.93 -29.14
C GLY A 237 -14.49 9.74 -28.29
N SER A 238 -13.86 9.51 -27.14
CA SER A 238 -14.19 8.44 -26.20
C SER A 238 -14.93 8.95 -24.97
N SER A 239 -16.00 8.26 -24.62
CA SER A 239 -16.81 8.53 -23.44
C SER A 239 -16.06 8.18 -22.16
N CYS A 240 -15.77 9.18 -21.32
CA CYS A 240 -14.97 9.04 -20.10
C CYS A 240 -15.35 10.08 -19.03
N TYR A 241 -14.72 9.98 -17.86
CA TYR A 241 -14.85 10.96 -16.79
C TYR A 241 -13.52 11.64 -16.52
N MET A 242 -13.55 12.96 -16.36
CA MET A 242 -12.35 13.77 -16.20
C MET A 242 -12.42 14.57 -14.91
N PHE A 243 -11.36 14.47 -14.12
CA PHE A 243 -11.21 15.19 -12.87
C PHE A 243 -10.05 16.15 -13.02
N TYR A 244 -10.32 17.45 -12.95
CA TYR A 244 -9.32 18.52 -13.04
C TYR A 244 -8.90 18.91 -11.63
N LEU A 245 -7.66 18.61 -11.29
CA LEU A 245 -7.05 18.84 -9.99
C LEU A 245 -6.13 20.06 -10.10
N GLY A 246 -6.35 21.02 -9.21
CA GLY A 246 -5.38 22.06 -8.87
C GLY A 246 -5.07 21.99 -7.36
N PRO A 247 -4.15 22.81 -6.85
CA PRO A 247 -3.80 22.79 -5.43
C PRO A 247 -5.01 23.02 -4.52
N GLY A 248 -5.94 23.90 -4.91
CA GLY A 248 -7.08 24.28 -4.08
C GLY A 248 -8.40 23.59 -4.40
N TYR A 249 -8.46 22.70 -5.40
CA TYR A 249 -9.76 22.21 -5.89
C TYR A 249 -9.72 20.94 -6.73
N ILE A 250 -10.89 20.32 -6.89
CA ILE A 250 -11.17 19.33 -7.93
C ILE A 250 -12.48 19.68 -8.64
N ASN A 251 -12.45 19.69 -9.97
CA ASN A 251 -13.65 19.76 -10.80
C ASN A 251 -13.89 18.43 -11.53
N ALA A 252 -15.16 18.04 -11.72
CA ALA A 252 -15.53 16.76 -12.32
C ALA A 252 -16.40 16.96 -13.57
N GLN A 253 -16.01 16.31 -14.66
CA GLN A 253 -16.65 16.44 -15.96
C GLN A 253 -16.94 15.07 -16.58
N ARG A 254 -18.04 15.01 -17.30
CA ARG A 254 -18.41 13.93 -18.21
C ARG A 254 -17.99 14.34 -19.62
N VAL A 255 -17.26 13.46 -20.30
CA VAL A 255 -17.08 13.53 -21.74
C VAL A 255 -17.92 12.45 -22.36
N GLN A 256 -18.82 12.83 -23.27
CA GLN A 256 -19.63 11.89 -24.02
C GLN A 256 -19.33 12.02 -25.50
N ALA A 257 -18.91 10.91 -26.10
CA ALA A 257 -18.64 10.82 -27.53
C ALA A 257 -19.83 11.37 -28.34
N ASN A 258 -19.56 12.24 -29.30
CA ASN A 258 -20.54 12.90 -30.19
C ASN A 258 -21.56 13.84 -29.49
N THR A 259 -21.46 14.04 -28.18
CA THR A 259 -22.33 14.97 -27.43
C THR A 259 -21.53 16.12 -26.83
N GLY A 260 -20.27 15.88 -26.48
CA GLY A 260 -19.37 16.88 -25.91
C GLY A 260 -19.23 16.73 -24.40
N LEU A 261 -18.93 17.85 -23.76
CA LEU A 261 -18.50 17.91 -22.36
C LEU A 261 -19.58 18.52 -21.47
N SER A 262 -19.73 18.00 -20.26
CA SER A 262 -20.66 18.53 -19.26
C SER A 262 -20.09 18.45 -17.86
N GLN A 263 -20.34 19.46 -17.04
CA GLN A 263 -19.96 19.46 -15.63
C GLN A 263 -20.86 18.48 -14.87
N LEU A 264 -20.30 17.73 -13.93
CA LEU A 264 -21.08 16.84 -13.06
C LEU A 264 -21.70 17.58 -11.86
N GLY A 265 -21.25 18.79 -11.56
CA GLY A 265 -21.76 19.58 -10.45
C GLY A 265 -20.77 20.67 -10.03
N PRO A 266 -20.94 21.22 -8.82
CA PRO A 266 -20.03 22.24 -8.29
C PRO A 266 -18.63 21.68 -8.04
N GLN A 267 -17.67 22.59 -7.92
CA GLN A 267 -16.28 22.29 -7.61
C GLN A 267 -16.12 21.79 -6.17
N ALA A 268 -15.28 20.77 -5.99
CA ALA A 268 -14.81 20.35 -4.66
C ALA A 268 -13.69 21.28 -4.19
N GLN A 269 -13.81 21.79 -2.97
CA GLN A 269 -12.83 22.69 -2.36
C GLN A 269 -11.76 21.90 -1.59
N LEU A 270 -10.48 22.22 -1.82
CA LEU A 270 -9.32 21.62 -1.14
C LEU A 270 -8.45 22.72 -0.49
N PRO A 271 -8.93 23.40 0.56
CA PRO A 271 -8.20 24.52 1.16
C PRO A 271 -6.80 24.14 1.65
N ASP A 272 -6.61 22.91 2.12
CA ASP A 272 -5.32 22.42 2.62
C ASP A 272 -4.25 22.32 1.52
N GLY A 273 -4.64 22.06 0.27
CA GLY A 273 -3.68 22.01 -0.83
C GLY A 273 -3.17 23.39 -1.27
N MET A 274 -3.77 24.48 -0.80
CA MET A 274 -3.19 25.82 -0.93
C MET A 274 -2.08 26.09 0.10
N ARG A 275 -2.02 25.31 1.19
CA ARG A 275 -1.09 25.50 2.32
C ARG A 275 -0.02 24.41 2.39
N ARG A 276 -0.21 23.34 1.64
CA ARG A 276 0.64 22.16 1.61
C ARG A 276 1.09 21.91 0.18
N ASN A 277 2.01 20.97 0.03
CA ASN A 277 2.56 20.58 -1.26
C ASN A 277 2.48 19.06 -1.49
N ARG A 278 1.66 18.37 -0.68
CA ARG A 278 1.41 16.93 -0.76
C ARG A 278 0.05 16.58 -0.16
N MET A 279 -0.56 15.52 -0.66
CA MET A 279 -1.87 15.01 -0.20
C MET A 279 -2.09 13.57 -0.69
N ARG A 280 -2.77 12.76 0.13
CA ARG A 280 -3.34 11.47 -0.31
C ARG A 280 -4.73 11.74 -0.90
N LEU A 281 -4.93 11.34 -2.15
CA LEU A 281 -6.24 11.42 -2.79
C LEU A 281 -6.82 10.03 -2.99
N GLU A 282 -8.13 9.90 -2.78
CA GLU A 282 -8.91 8.73 -3.15
C GLU A 282 -10.15 9.19 -3.92
N LEU A 283 -10.37 8.59 -5.09
CA LEU A 283 -11.55 8.78 -5.90
C LEU A 283 -12.28 7.44 -6.02
N ARG A 284 -13.52 7.38 -5.53
CA ARG A 284 -14.40 6.21 -5.63
C ARG A 284 -15.42 6.43 -6.72
N CYS A 285 -15.45 5.55 -7.70
CA CYS A 285 -16.40 5.56 -8.80
C CYS A 285 -17.41 4.43 -8.60
N ASN A 286 -18.67 4.78 -8.35
CA ASN A 286 -19.76 3.81 -8.37
C ASN A 286 -20.44 3.88 -9.75
N GLN A 287 -20.24 2.85 -10.56
CA GLN A 287 -20.83 2.74 -11.89
C GLN A 287 -22.35 2.50 -11.84
N GLU A 288 -22.83 1.67 -10.92
CA GLU A 288 -24.27 1.36 -10.77
C GLU A 288 -25.05 2.61 -10.33
N ASP A 289 -24.54 3.32 -9.33
CA ASP A 289 -25.15 4.57 -8.87
C ASP A 289 -24.69 5.78 -9.70
N GLY A 290 -23.76 5.68 -10.64
CA GLY A 290 -23.20 6.84 -11.35
C GLY A 290 -22.71 7.95 -10.40
N THR A 291 -22.08 7.59 -9.27
CA THR A 291 -21.57 8.57 -8.29
C THR A 291 -20.06 8.54 -8.18
N PHE A 292 -19.48 9.70 -7.89
CA PHE A 292 -18.04 9.90 -7.75
C PHE A 292 -17.78 10.57 -6.42
N THR A 293 -17.03 9.92 -5.54
CA THR A 293 -16.72 10.46 -4.20
C THR A 293 -15.23 10.71 -4.10
N VAL A 294 -14.83 11.92 -3.72
CA VAL A 294 -13.44 12.27 -3.46
C VAL A 294 -13.19 12.33 -1.98
N MET A 295 -12.06 11.75 -1.58
CA MET A 295 -11.49 11.91 -0.26
C MET A 295 -10.07 12.48 -0.37
N ALA A 296 -9.73 13.34 0.58
CA ALA A 296 -8.40 13.90 0.77
C ALA A 296 -7.94 13.57 2.19
N ASP A 297 -6.76 12.96 2.31
CA ASP A 297 -6.19 12.54 3.59
C ASP A 297 -7.20 11.77 4.47
N GLY A 298 -7.95 10.84 3.86
CA GLY A 298 -8.96 10.00 4.51
C GLY A 298 -10.34 10.65 4.69
N ARG A 299 -10.47 11.97 4.52
CA ARG A 299 -11.73 12.70 4.74
C ARG A 299 -12.48 12.90 3.43
N GLN A 300 -13.77 12.62 3.38
CA GLN A 300 -14.59 12.94 2.21
C GLN A 300 -14.68 14.45 2.02
N VAL A 301 -14.33 14.90 0.81
CA VAL A 301 -14.35 16.31 0.41
C VAL A 301 -15.61 16.63 -0.37
N HIS A 302 -16.01 15.74 -1.28
CA HIS A 302 -17.16 15.98 -2.14
C HIS A 302 -17.70 14.69 -2.75
N ARG A 303 -18.95 14.75 -3.21
CA ARG A 303 -19.60 13.67 -3.97
C ARG A 303 -20.42 14.25 -5.13
N TRP A 304 -20.14 13.78 -6.34
CA TRP A 304 -20.94 14.07 -7.54
C TRP A 304 -21.85 12.91 -7.90
N LYS A 305 -22.96 13.21 -8.57
CA LYS A 305 -23.89 12.26 -9.18
C LYS A 305 -24.07 12.64 -10.64
N ASP A 306 -23.78 11.71 -11.54
CA ASP A 306 -24.16 11.85 -12.93
C ASP A 306 -25.67 11.56 -13.07
N ALA A 307 -26.46 12.62 -13.20
CA ALA A 307 -27.91 12.52 -13.34
C ALA A 307 -28.35 11.83 -14.65
N ALA A 308 -27.48 11.82 -15.67
CA ALA A 308 -27.72 11.17 -16.95
C ALA A 308 -27.19 9.72 -16.98
N GLY A 309 -26.74 9.19 -15.84
CA GLY A 309 -26.25 7.82 -15.70
C GLY A 309 -24.81 7.63 -16.19
N PHE A 310 -24.18 6.55 -15.73
CA PHE A 310 -22.76 6.29 -15.98
C PHE A 310 -22.48 5.93 -17.45
N ILE A 311 -21.50 6.59 -18.09
CA ILE A 311 -21.17 6.37 -19.52
C ILE A 311 -19.77 5.88 -19.82
N GLY A 312 -18.88 5.85 -18.83
CA GLY A 312 -17.52 5.37 -19.01
C GLY A 312 -17.55 3.90 -19.43
N LYS A 313 -16.88 3.57 -20.53
CA LYS A 313 -16.76 2.17 -21.01
C LYS A 313 -15.33 1.71 -21.11
N GLY A 314 -14.38 2.63 -21.05
CA GLY A 314 -12.98 2.28 -21.17
C GLY A 314 -12.43 1.60 -19.94
N LYS A 315 -11.31 0.91 -20.12
CA LYS A 315 -10.72 0.03 -19.11
C LYS A 315 -9.53 0.62 -18.37
N GLY A 316 -9.06 1.78 -18.80
CA GLY A 316 -7.87 2.41 -18.27
C GLY A 316 -8.11 3.73 -17.54
N MET A 317 -6.99 4.27 -17.05
CA MET A 317 -6.88 5.62 -16.52
C MET A 317 -5.76 6.38 -17.22
N THR A 318 -5.77 7.71 -17.12
CA THR A 318 -4.62 8.54 -17.44
C THR A 318 -4.40 9.66 -16.43
N PHE A 319 -3.14 9.97 -16.17
CA PHE A 319 -2.71 11.24 -15.58
C PHE A 319 -2.21 12.16 -16.68
N PHE A 320 -2.81 13.34 -16.82
CA PHE A 320 -2.44 14.33 -17.82
C PHE A 320 -2.00 15.63 -17.13
N SER A 321 -0.70 15.92 -17.16
CA SER A 321 -0.16 17.21 -16.76
C SER A 321 -0.40 18.22 -17.88
N GLN A 322 -0.99 19.37 -17.56
CA GLN A 322 -1.32 20.42 -18.53
C GLN A 322 -0.43 21.67 -18.42
N MET A 323 0.61 21.64 -17.59
CA MET A 323 1.45 22.80 -17.31
C MET A 323 2.93 22.48 -17.43
N ASP A 324 3.69 23.48 -17.86
CA ASP A 324 5.15 23.48 -17.80
C ASP A 324 5.64 24.12 -16.49
N GLY A 325 6.70 23.57 -15.90
CA GLY A 325 7.34 24.11 -14.70
C GLY A 325 6.67 23.77 -13.36
N GLY A 326 5.49 23.14 -13.38
CA GLY A 326 4.84 22.54 -12.21
C GLY A 326 5.27 21.09 -12.06
N ALA A 327 6.29 20.80 -11.25
CA ALA A 327 6.70 19.42 -11.02
C ALA A 327 5.67 18.71 -10.13
N ILE A 328 5.04 17.67 -10.65
CA ILE A 328 4.16 16.77 -9.89
C ILE A 328 4.81 15.39 -9.74
N ARG A 329 4.58 14.79 -8.58
CA ARG A 329 5.01 13.43 -8.24
C ARG A 329 3.78 12.64 -7.81
N ILE A 330 3.54 11.52 -8.49
CA ILE A 330 2.47 10.58 -8.18
C ILE A 330 3.08 9.26 -7.73
N SER A 331 2.80 8.87 -6.48
CA SER A 331 3.30 7.64 -5.87
C SER A 331 2.20 6.88 -5.15
N ASN A 332 2.50 5.65 -4.71
CA ASN A 332 1.57 4.83 -3.93
C ASN A 332 0.18 4.70 -4.57
N ILE A 333 0.17 4.54 -5.89
CA ILE A 333 -1.04 4.30 -6.66
C ILE A 333 -1.57 2.93 -6.26
N LYS A 334 -2.84 2.87 -5.85
CA LYS A 334 -3.62 1.66 -5.63
C LYS A 334 -4.94 1.79 -6.36
N VAL A 335 -5.28 0.80 -7.17
CA VAL A 335 -6.58 0.68 -7.81
C VAL A 335 -7.19 -0.64 -7.37
N ALA A 336 -8.40 -0.58 -6.84
CA ALA A 336 -9.12 -1.77 -6.43
C ALA A 336 -10.52 -1.78 -7.04
N GLU A 337 -11.02 -2.98 -7.35
CA GLU A 337 -12.44 -3.16 -7.60
C GLU A 337 -13.20 -2.78 -6.33
N TRP A 338 -14.34 -2.13 -6.53
CA TRP A 338 -15.22 -1.74 -5.45
C TRP A 338 -16.61 -2.26 -5.76
N ASP A 339 -17.33 -2.75 -4.76
CA ASP A 339 -18.68 -3.26 -4.97
C ASP A 339 -19.73 -2.14 -5.10
N GLY A 340 -19.31 -0.87 -5.01
CA GLY A 340 -20.16 0.31 -5.12
C GLY A 340 -20.93 0.63 -3.85
N ARG A 341 -20.90 -0.24 -2.83
CA ARG A 341 -21.64 0.01 -1.59
C ARG A 341 -20.98 1.16 -0.85
N TYR A 342 -21.75 2.23 -0.63
CA TYR A 342 -21.28 3.42 0.07
C TYR A 342 -20.78 3.06 1.46
N GLU A 343 -19.49 3.28 1.68
CA GLU A 343 -18.88 3.26 3.00
C GLU A 343 -18.92 4.70 3.52
N THR A 344 -19.30 4.87 4.78
CA THR A 344 -19.29 6.18 5.40
C THR A 344 -17.83 6.70 5.49
N PRO A 345 -17.58 7.96 5.10
CA PRO A 345 -16.28 8.61 5.21
C PRO A 345 -15.66 8.50 6.60
N GLU A 346 -14.34 8.51 6.64
CA GLU A 346 -13.61 8.54 7.90
C GLU A 346 -13.97 9.80 8.68
N GLY A 347 -14.28 9.63 9.97
CA GLY A 347 -14.59 10.75 10.86
C GLY A 347 -16.08 11.02 11.06
N GLU A 348 -16.97 10.62 10.14
CA GLU A 348 -18.42 10.92 10.28
C GLU A 348 -19.05 10.18 11.47
N ASP A 349 -18.52 9.00 11.79
CA ASP A 349 -18.94 8.14 12.91
C ASP A 349 -17.87 8.09 14.03
N ALA A 350 -16.93 9.04 14.08
CA ALA A 350 -15.82 9.00 15.04
C ALA A 350 -16.24 9.03 16.51
N ASP A 351 -17.35 9.69 16.84
CA ASP A 351 -17.79 9.92 18.22
C ASP A 351 -18.96 9.01 18.67
N LEU A 352 -19.16 7.89 17.98
CA LEU A 352 -20.21 6.94 18.37
C LEU A 352 -19.95 6.35 19.76
N ARG A 353 -20.89 6.54 20.70
CA ARG A 353 -20.83 5.92 22.04
C ARG A 353 -21.34 4.47 22.07
N GLN A 354 -22.01 4.05 21.00
CA GLN A 354 -22.58 2.70 20.83
C GLN A 354 -22.18 2.17 19.46
N ASP A 355 -22.19 0.85 19.29
CA ASP A 355 -21.93 0.23 18.00
C ASP A 355 -23.02 0.62 16.99
N LEU A 356 -22.61 0.74 15.74
CA LEU A 356 -23.47 1.03 14.61
C LEU A 356 -23.34 -0.06 13.56
N VAL A 357 -24.48 -0.57 13.11
CA VAL A 357 -24.59 -1.54 12.03
C VAL A 357 -25.34 -0.88 10.88
N ARG A 358 -24.75 -0.95 9.69
CA ARG A 358 -25.37 -0.47 8.46
C ARG A 358 -25.81 -1.66 7.62
N LEU A 359 -27.02 -1.56 7.08
CA LEU A 359 -27.64 -2.64 6.33
C LEU A 359 -27.69 -2.32 4.83
N ALA A 360 -27.78 -3.36 4.00
CA ALA A 360 -27.81 -3.25 2.54
C ALA A 360 -29.01 -2.46 2.01
N ASN A 361 -30.10 -2.39 2.78
CA ASN A 361 -31.27 -1.57 2.49
C ASN A 361 -31.13 -0.11 2.96
N LYS A 362 -29.92 0.32 3.36
CA LYS A 362 -29.57 1.66 3.88
C LYS A 362 -30.05 1.97 5.30
N ASP A 363 -30.69 1.01 5.98
CA ASP A 363 -31.06 1.15 7.39
C ASP A 363 -29.84 1.16 8.31
N ARG A 364 -30.01 1.78 9.47
CA ARG A 364 -29.00 1.87 10.54
C ARG A 364 -29.58 1.25 11.81
N VAL A 365 -28.83 0.35 12.42
CA VAL A 365 -29.15 -0.22 13.74
C VAL A 365 -28.06 0.22 14.70
N GLN A 366 -28.44 0.94 15.76
CA GLN A 366 -27.55 1.38 16.81
C GLN A 366 -27.81 0.58 18.09
N GLY A 367 -26.75 0.12 18.75
CA GLY A 367 -26.86 -0.69 19.95
C GLY A 367 -25.52 -1.30 20.37
N THR A 368 -25.54 -2.32 21.21
CA THR A 368 -24.34 -3.09 21.56
C THR A 368 -24.33 -4.39 20.78
N ILE A 369 -23.30 -4.63 19.97
CA ILE A 369 -23.13 -5.93 19.30
C ILE A 369 -22.77 -6.96 20.37
N ARG A 370 -23.54 -8.05 20.46
CA ARG A 370 -23.28 -9.13 21.43
C ARG A 370 -22.42 -10.21 20.81
N SER A 371 -22.75 -10.61 19.59
CA SER A 371 -22.00 -11.66 18.90
C SER A 371 -22.21 -11.61 17.39
N ILE A 372 -21.25 -12.13 16.66
CA ILE A 372 -21.38 -12.57 15.27
C ILE A 372 -20.93 -14.03 15.23
N GLN A 373 -21.87 -14.94 15.02
CA GLN A 373 -21.64 -16.38 14.98
C GLN A 373 -22.66 -17.01 14.02
N ASP A 374 -22.29 -18.11 13.35
CA ASP A 374 -23.17 -18.85 12.44
C ASP A 374 -23.87 -17.98 11.38
N GLY A 375 -23.18 -16.97 10.86
CA GLY A 375 -23.72 -16.05 9.86
C GLY A 375 -24.81 -15.10 10.38
N ARG A 376 -24.95 -14.94 11.70
CA ARG A 376 -25.92 -14.04 12.32
C ARG A 376 -25.25 -13.08 13.30
N LEU A 377 -25.62 -11.81 13.17
CA LEU A 377 -25.22 -10.70 14.03
C LEU A 377 -26.33 -10.46 15.06
N LYS A 378 -25.99 -10.48 16.35
CA LYS A 378 -26.91 -10.14 17.44
C LYS A 378 -26.57 -8.76 17.99
N VAL A 379 -27.56 -7.86 18.01
CA VAL A 379 -27.43 -6.49 18.50
C VAL A 379 -28.48 -6.22 19.56
N SER A 380 -28.06 -5.73 20.71
CA SER A 380 -28.97 -5.29 21.77
C SER A 380 -29.24 -3.81 21.60
N THR A 381 -30.49 -3.43 21.32
CA THR A 381 -30.92 -2.05 21.07
C THR A 381 -31.80 -1.56 22.22
N ALA A 382 -32.11 -0.26 22.25
CA ALA A 382 -33.04 0.29 23.23
C ALA A 382 -34.48 -0.27 23.09
N GLN A 383 -34.84 -0.74 21.90
CA GLN A 383 -36.16 -1.31 21.58
C GLN A 383 -36.23 -2.83 21.74
N GLY A 384 -35.12 -3.48 22.06
CA GLY A 384 -35.01 -4.94 22.19
C GLY A 384 -33.83 -5.53 21.42
N ASP A 385 -33.66 -6.85 21.53
CA ASP A 385 -32.61 -7.57 20.83
C ASP A 385 -33.01 -7.85 19.38
N LEU A 386 -32.08 -7.62 18.45
CA LEU A 386 -32.24 -7.84 17.03
C LEU A 386 -31.22 -8.88 16.54
N GLU A 387 -31.68 -9.80 15.71
CA GLU A 387 -30.82 -10.75 15.00
C GLU A 387 -30.86 -10.47 13.49
N VAL A 388 -29.68 -10.19 12.91
CA VAL A 388 -29.52 -9.79 11.51
C VAL A 388 -28.63 -10.79 10.79
N PRO A 389 -29.06 -11.37 9.65
CA PRO A 389 -28.18 -12.18 8.81
C PRO A 389 -26.99 -11.36 8.32
N THR A 390 -25.76 -11.86 8.47
CA THR A 390 -24.55 -11.14 8.05
C THR A 390 -24.54 -10.72 6.57
N PRO A 391 -25.15 -11.44 5.60
CA PRO A 391 -25.22 -10.97 4.22
C PRO A 391 -26.00 -9.65 4.03
N ARG A 392 -26.85 -9.28 4.99
CA ARG A 392 -27.58 -8.00 4.98
C ARG A 392 -26.76 -6.85 5.58
N VAL A 393 -25.63 -7.13 6.23
CA VAL A 393 -24.77 -6.13 6.86
C VAL A 393 -23.76 -5.65 5.84
N THR A 394 -23.62 -4.34 5.70
CA THR A 394 -22.63 -3.71 4.82
C THR A 394 -21.47 -3.13 5.60
N GLN A 395 -21.73 -2.64 6.82
CA GLN A 395 -20.70 -2.07 7.66
C GLN A 395 -21.04 -2.25 9.14
N ILE A 396 -20.01 -2.42 9.95
CA ILE A 396 -20.04 -2.36 11.40
C ILE A 396 -19.03 -1.30 11.83
N VAL A 397 -19.44 -0.39 12.70
CA VAL A 397 -18.56 0.58 13.37
C VAL A 397 -18.70 0.39 14.87
N LEU A 398 -17.58 0.14 15.54
CA LEU A 398 -17.54 -0.12 16.98
C LEU A 398 -17.50 1.21 17.73
N GLY A 399 -18.36 1.36 18.73
CA GLY A 399 -18.40 2.55 19.57
C GLY A 399 -17.04 2.85 20.19
N HIS A 400 -16.70 4.12 20.37
CA HIS A 400 -15.39 4.56 20.85
C HIS A 400 -15.14 4.05 22.28
N THR A 401 -14.06 3.29 22.43
CA THR A 401 -13.41 3.01 23.71
C THR A 401 -12.20 3.93 23.84
N ASN A 402 -11.73 4.20 25.07
CA ASN A 402 -10.56 5.07 25.29
C ASN A 402 -9.40 4.62 24.39
N ALA A 403 -8.94 5.52 23.52
CA ALA A 403 -7.86 5.22 22.58
C ALA A 403 -6.59 4.83 23.35
N LEU A 404 -5.95 3.73 22.96
CA LEU A 404 -4.63 3.40 23.50
C LEU A 404 -3.66 4.53 23.16
N ALA A 405 -2.88 4.97 24.14
CA ALA A 405 -1.87 5.98 23.93
C ALA A 405 -0.91 5.55 22.81
N ALA A 406 -0.70 6.45 21.84
CA ALA A 406 0.25 6.25 20.75
C ALA A 406 1.63 5.97 21.32
N VAL A 407 2.26 4.90 20.83
CA VAL A 407 3.61 4.53 21.26
C VAL A 407 4.61 5.41 20.55
N LYS A 408 5.59 5.90 21.30
CA LYS A 408 6.65 6.77 20.78
C LYS A 408 8.00 6.05 20.78
N HIS A 409 8.06 4.84 20.22
CA HIS A 409 9.34 4.15 20.03
C HIS A 409 9.71 4.08 18.54
N PRO A 410 10.97 4.35 18.14
CA PRO A 410 11.38 4.33 16.73
C PRO A 410 11.21 2.97 16.04
N TRP A 411 11.22 1.88 16.81
CA TRP A 411 11.00 0.52 16.31
C TRP A 411 9.55 0.04 16.39
N ASP A 412 8.63 0.90 16.84
CA ASP A 412 7.22 0.69 16.53
C ASP A 412 7.02 1.12 15.09
N VAL A 413 6.93 0.13 14.22
CA VAL A 413 6.88 0.30 12.79
C VAL A 413 5.54 -0.15 12.25
N ARG A 414 5.17 0.37 11.08
CA ARG A 414 4.03 -0.13 10.29
C ARG A 414 4.54 -0.72 8.99
N ALA A 415 4.25 -1.99 8.77
CA ALA A 415 4.45 -2.63 7.47
C ALA A 415 3.22 -2.45 6.59
N PHE A 416 3.45 -2.06 5.34
CA PHE A 416 2.46 -2.03 4.28
C PHE A 416 2.76 -3.14 3.29
N PHE A 417 1.74 -3.90 2.90
CA PHE A 417 1.90 -5.10 2.07
C PHE A 417 1.57 -4.83 0.61
N ALA A 418 2.13 -5.65 -0.28
CA ALA A 418 1.62 -5.76 -1.64
C ALA A 418 0.29 -6.54 -1.63
N GLY A 419 -0.72 -6.00 -2.31
CA GLY A 419 -2.13 -6.38 -2.22
C GLY A 419 -2.93 -5.52 -1.22
N GLY A 420 -2.35 -4.43 -0.73
CA GLY A 420 -2.97 -3.52 0.23
C GLY A 420 -2.76 -3.92 1.69
N GLY A 421 -3.31 -3.09 2.59
CA GLY A 421 -3.29 -3.36 4.01
C GLY A 421 -2.03 -2.98 4.77
N SER A 422 -2.11 -3.02 6.09
CA SER A 422 -0.99 -2.67 6.96
C SER A 422 -1.08 -3.32 8.34
N VAL A 423 0.08 -3.56 8.94
CA VAL A 423 0.20 -4.08 10.31
C VAL A 423 1.29 -3.32 11.06
N SER A 424 0.95 -2.80 12.24
CA SER A 424 1.88 -2.16 13.16
C SER A 424 2.33 -3.11 14.25
N PHE A 425 3.63 -3.06 14.54
CA PHE A 425 4.27 -3.90 15.54
C PHE A 425 5.59 -3.28 16.01
N GLN A 426 5.98 -3.64 17.24
CA GLN A 426 7.33 -3.42 17.71
C GLN A 426 8.24 -4.43 17.02
N LEU A 427 9.10 -3.97 16.12
CA LEU A 427 10.06 -4.82 15.42
C LEU A 427 11.05 -5.43 16.40
N SER A 428 11.22 -6.75 16.34
CA SER A 428 12.18 -7.51 17.13
C SER A 428 13.33 -8.08 16.30
N GLY A 429 13.11 -8.33 15.00
CA GLY A 429 14.16 -8.79 14.10
C GLY A 429 13.75 -8.79 12.63
N TRP A 430 14.73 -8.62 11.75
CA TRP A 430 14.59 -8.71 10.30
C TRP A 430 15.72 -9.55 9.71
N SER A 431 15.33 -10.59 8.98
CA SER A 431 16.23 -11.47 8.23
C SER A 431 15.80 -11.54 6.76
N ARG A 432 16.45 -12.38 5.95
CA ARG A 432 16.06 -12.54 4.53
C ARG A 432 14.68 -13.16 4.36
N ASN A 433 14.26 -14.03 5.27
CA ASN A 433 13.05 -14.84 5.10
C ASN A 433 11.95 -14.50 6.11
N LEU A 434 12.29 -13.73 7.15
CA LEU A 434 11.41 -13.53 8.29
C LEU A 434 11.60 -12.15 8.90
N VAL A 435 10.49 -11.47 9.11
CA VAL A 435 10.34 -10.28 9.96
C VAL A 435 9.50 -10.68 11.16
N GLU A 436 9.98 -10.37 12.36
CA GLU A 436 9.30 -10.73 13.61
C GLU A 436 9.09 -9.50 14.50
N GLY A 437 7.97 -9.50 15.21
CA GLY A 437 7.69 -8.48 16.21
C GLY A 437 6.45 -8.75 17.03
N MET A 438 6.09 -7.78 17.87
CA MET A 438 4.92 -7.82 18.71
C MET A 438 3.96 -6.69 18.31
N SER A 439 2.79 -7.05 17.78
CA SER A 439 1.68 -6.13 17.58
C SER A 439 0.85 -6.04 18.84
N ARG A 440 0.46 -4.83 19.24
CA ARG A 440 -0.47 -4.63 20.36
C ARG A 440 -1.84 -5.23 20.07
N SER A 441 -2.29 -5.09 18.83
CA SER A 441 -3.63 -5.49 18.43
C SER A 441 -3.68 -6.94 17.98
N LEU A 442 -2.59 -7.50 17.45
CA LEU A 442 -2.56 -8.86 16.87
C LEU A 442 -1.69 -9.87 17.64
N GLY A 443 -0.91 -9.44 18.64
CA GLY A 443 0.07 -10.28 19.31
C GLY A 443 1.32 -10.52 18.46
N GLN A 444 1.92 -11.71 18.54
CA GLN A 444 3.16 -12.03 17.82
C GLN A 444 2.92 -12.02 16.30
N VAL A 445 3.75 -11.29 15.56
CA VAL A 445 3.68 -11.17 14.11
C VAL A 445 4.91 -11.83 13.48
N LYS A 446 4.67 -12.63 12.44
CA LYS A 446 5.71 -13.26 11.60
C LYS A 446 5.37 -13.01 10.13
N LEU A 447 6.19 -12.22 9.44
CA LEU A 447 5.96 -11.81 8.05
C LEU A 447 7.12 -12.26 7.18
N LYS A 448 6.84 -12.47 5.89
CA LYS A 448 7.90 -12.61 4.89
C LYS A 448 8.30 -11.22 4.38
N PRO A 449 9.58 -10.85 4.43
CA PRO A 449 10.06 -9.56 3.93
C PRO A 449 9.63 -9.24 2.50
N GLU A 450 9.56 -10.25 1.63
CA GLU A 450 9.21 -10.10 0.21
C GLU A 450 7.78 -9.60 -0.04
N ASN A 451 6.88 -9.76 0.93
CA ASN A 451 5.51 -9.28 0.85
C ASN A 451 5.35 -7.83 1.32
N ILE A 452 6.40 -7.27 1.91
CA ILE A 452 6.39 -5.92 2.48
C ILE A 452 6.84 -4.94 1.39
N ARG A 453 5.94 -4.02 1.06
CA ARG A 453 6.21 -2.92 0.14
C ARG A 453 6.92 -1.76 0.84
N GLN A 454 6.54 -1.47 2.08
CA GLN A 454 7.09 -0.34 2.82
C GLN A 454 7.08 -0.63 4.31
N ILE A 455 8.11 -0.17 5.01
CA ILE A 455 8.12 -0.04 6.46
C ILE A 455 8.14 1.44 6.80
N GLN A 456 7.16 1.89 7.57
CA GLN A 456 7.11 3.22 8.15
C GLN A 456 7.63 3.19 9.59
N PHE A 457 8.44 4.18 9.95
CA PHE A 457 9.02 4.38 11.27
C PHE A 457 8.39 5.62 11.92
N ASN A 458 8.56 5.75 13.24
CA ASN A 458 8.18 6.95 13.98
C ASN A 458 6.71 7.37 13.77
N LEU A 459 5.78 6.41 13.89
CA LEU A 459 4.35 6.55 13.53
C LEU A 459 3.68 7.80 14.13
N ALA A 460 3.97 8.13 15.39
CA ALA A 460 3.43 9.32 16.05
C ALA A 460 3.92 10.65 15.45
N ARG A 461 5.21 10.70 15.04
CA ARG A 461 5.80 11.92 14.45
C ARG A 461 5.43 12.11 12.99
N HIS A 462 5.14 11.02 12.28
CA HIS A 462 4.64 11.11 10.91
C HIS A 462 3.24 11.76 10.86
N HIS A 463 2.42 11.58 11.90
CA HIS A 463 1.16 12.31 12.06
C HIS A 463 1.37 13.80 12.40
N GLU A 464 2.39 14.15 13.20
CA GLU A 464 2.70 15.55 13.55
C GLU A 464 3.37 16.33 12.40
N LEU A 465 4.11 15.64 11.51
CA LEU A 465 4.67 16.19 10.27
C LEU A 465 3.63 16.32 9.14
N ALA A 466 2.40 15.84 9.35
CA ALA A 466 1.23 16.39 8.67
C ALA A 466 0.81 17.62 9.47
N PRO A 467 1.01 18.85 8.96
CA PRO A 467 0.95 20.02 9.82
C PRO A 467 -0.45 20.18 10.39
N SER A 468 -0.57 20.06 11.72
CA SER A 468 -1.71 20.51 12.50
C SER A 468 -2.02 21.95 12.12
N GLY A 469 -3.27 22.24 11.75
CA GLY A 469 -3.73 23.60 11.47
C GLY A 469 -3.63 24.47 12.72
N GLY A 470 -2.47 25.10 12.91
CA GLY A 470 -2.34 26.28 13.76
C GLY A 470 -2.83 27.48 12.95
N GLY A 471 -3.96 28.06 13.36
CA GLY A 471 -4.31 29.40 12.92
C GLY A 471 -3.24 30.39 13.38
N PRO A 472 -3.02 31.50 12.65
CA PRO A 472 -2.10 32.52 13.13
C PRO A 472 -2.66 33.10 14.42
N ASP A 473 -1.83 33.09 15.47
CA ASP A 473 -2.05 33.89 16.66
C ASP A 473 -2.29 35.34 16.21
N GLN A 474 -3.46 35.86 16.57
CA GLN A 474 -3.72 37.29 16.49
C GLN A 474 -2.83 37.94 17.55
N GLU A 475 -1.75 38.60 17.11
CA GLU A 475 -1.11 39.63 17.90
C GLU A 475 -2.12 40.76 18.13
N GLU A 476 -2.71 40.77 19.32
CA GLU A 476 -3.23 41.99 19.93
C GLU A 476 -2.05 42.90 20.29
N GLY A 477 -2.07 44.15 19.84
CA GLY A 477 -1.07 45.15 20.20
C GLY A 477 -1.30 46.50 19.53
N GLU A 478 -2.13 47.31 20.20
CA GLU A 478 -2.29 48.80 20.17
C GLU A 478 -2.25 49.58 18.85
#